data_AF-A0A016V8F7-F1
#
_entry.id   AF-A0A016V8F7-F1
#
_cell.length_a   1.000
_cell.length_b   1.000
_cell.length_c   1.000
_cell.angle_alpha   90.00
_cell.angle_beta   90.00
_cell.angle_gamma   90.00
#
_symmetry.space_group_name_H-M   'P 1'
#
loop_
_entity.id
_entity.type
_entity.pdbx_description
1 polymer ?
#
loop_
_entity_poly.entity_id
_entity_poly.type
_entity_poly.pdbx_seq_one_letter_code
_entity_poly.pdbx_strand_id
1 'polypeptide(L)'
;MSSGSEEAQCVEAFKRMLYTMQNVRRTIVERILNECEVDEADVDALDKALQELTDSRTSGEMRHISTPAANFPINIRDEIRGLRDAVILSSSAPDTRRKDCEFLHRLSKVTSKSPMIENALDQIQLDTILAPYHPESPKKFEEELQDAERFLMDFVDSAYSGVKPLLVTDWDGTMKDYCSQYATNLQTKLDLVILSESLQPVYSAVVMGRFAELFTRATAVLTAGPLRGPGILDLTALPINGPVLFSGSWGREWWLRGRRVVHEDGISEEGFDAIGRLSDEMTDLLEDSSFAQFALVGSGVQRKVDRLTLGVQTVFGHVPLELVVRYIDAIKERIHRVDPNNANLVLENSSPLEIEVCAHNSGAVWNKGDGVASLIESLHDSLKNGKVLVAGDTTSDLPMLQHAVSENPDGVMALFVGAGESLRESVQSIVGDESRVCFVSCPDVVHAAFARVLAAKVELD
;
A
#
# COMPACT_ATOMS: atom_id res chain seq x y z
N MET A 1 33.66 -30.65 12.03
CA MET A 1 32.71 -29.53 12.18
C MET A 1 31.75 -29.64 11.02
N SER A 2 30.56 -30.21 11.25
CA SER A 2 29.52 -30.31 10.22
C SER A 2 28.89 -28.94 10.02
N SER A 3 28.96 -28.42 8.81
CA SER A 3 28.11 -27.34 8.33
C SER A 3 26.66 -27.84 8.35
N GLY A 4 25.91 -27.51 9.40
CA GLY A 4 24.47 -27.71 9.39
C GLY A 4 23.88 -26.82 8.30
N SER A 5 23.33 -27.43 7.24
CA SER A 5 22.41 -26.73 6.36
C SER A 5 21.15 -26.48 7.16
N GLU A 6 21.01 -25.28 7.74
CA GLU A 6 19.79 -24.90 8.46
C GLU A 6 18.62 -24.82 7.47
N GLU A 7 17.48 -25.38 7.88
CA GLU A 7 16.29 -25.56 7.04
C GLU A 7 15.66 -24.21 6.65
N ALA A 8 15.56 -23.95 5.34
CA ALA A 8 14.83 -22.81 4.82
C ALA A 8 13.35 -22.85 5.28
N GLN A 9 12.78 -21.69 5.65
CA GLN A 9 11.41 -21.63 6.14
C GLN A 9 10.42 -21.94 5.01
N CYS A 10 9.48 -22.85 5.27
CA CYS A 10 8.39 -23.11 4.34
C CYS A 10 7.57 -21.84 4.11
N VAL A 11 7.27 -21.55 2.84
CA VAL A 11 6.42 -20.43 2.40
C VAL A 11 5.14 -20.29 3.24
N GLU A 12 4.44 -21.40 3.53
CA GLU A 12 3.18 -21.37 4.30
C GLU A 12 3.35 -20.93 5.75
N ALA A 13 4.46 -21.33 6.38
CA ALA A 13 4.75 -20.92 7.76
C ALA A 13 5.03 -19.42 7.81
N PHE A 14 5.79 -18.93 6.83
CA PHE A 14 6.13 -17.52 6.70
C PHE A 14 4.88 -16.65 6.46
N LYS A 15 3.95 -17.09 5.59
CA LYS A 15 2.63 -16.43 5.39
C LYS A 15 1.86 -16.27 6.68
N ARG A 16 1.70 -17.38 7.40
CA ARG A 16 0.89 -17.42 8.62
C ARG A 16 1.43 -16.45 9.66
N MET A 17 2.75 -16.37 9.79
CA MET A 17 3.41 -15.40 10.68
C MET A 17 3.05 -13.96 10.28
N LEU A 18 3.22 -13.58 9.01
CA LEU A 18 2.93 -12.22 8.53
C LEU A 18 1.45 -11.82 8.72
N TYR A 19 0.49 -12.70 8.39
CA TYR A 19 -0.93 -12.40 8.59
C TYR A 19 -1.34 -12.36 10.06
N THR A 20 -0.74 -13.22 10.90
CA THR A 20 -0.98 -13.17 12.35
C THR A 20 -0.54 -11.83 12.90
N MET A 21 0.66 -11.38 12.52
CA MET A 21 1.19 -10.08 12.88
C MET A 21 0.34 -8.92 12.35
N GLN A 22 -0.15 -8.99 11.11
CA GLN A 22 -1.02 -7.95 10.58
C GLN A 22 -2.36 -7.87 11.31
N ASN A 23 -2.92 -9.01 11.71
CA ASN A 23 -4.12 -9.04 12.54
C ASN A 23 -3.86 -8.42 13.92
N VAL A 24 -2.70 -8.66 14.53
CA VAL A 24 -2.29 -7.97 15.76
C VAL A 24 -2.22 -6.46 15.54
N ARG A 25 -1.62 -5.99 14.43
CA ARG A 25 -1.60 -4.56 14.07
C ARG A 25 -3.00 -3.96 13.99
N ARG A 26 -3.97 -4.67 13.39
CA ARG A 26 -5.37 -4.21 13.32
C ARG A 26 -6.00 -4.08 14.70
N THR A 27 -5.80 -5.07 15.57
CA THR A 27 -6.27 -5.03 16.96
C THR A 27 -5.70 -3.81 17.69
N ILE A 28 -4.39 -3.57 17.54
CA ILE A 28 -3.72 -2.41 18.13
C ILE A 28 -4.32 -1.11 17.60
N VAL A 29 -4.45 -0.96 16.28
CA VAL A 29 -5.00 0.27 15.66
C VAL A 29 -6.43 0.52 16.14
N GLU A 30 -7.29 -0.50 16.16
CA GLU A 30 -8.67 -0.39 16.63
C GLU A 30 -8.73 0.06 18.09
N ARG A 31 -7.88 -0.51 18.96
CA ARG A 31 -7.82 -0.11 20.37
C ARG A 31 -7.29 1.32 20.55
N ILE A 32 -6.25 1.72 19.81
CA ILE A 32 -5.71 3.08 19.87
C ILE A 32 -6.74 4.11 19.40
N LEU A 33 -7.44 3.85 18.30
CA LEU A 33 -8.43 4.78 17.75
C LEU A 33 -9.67 4.93 18.64
N ASN A 34 -10.09 3.85 19.31
CA ASN A 34 -11.31 3.86 20.14
C ASN A 34 -11.04 4.26 21.60
N GLU A 35 -9.93 3.82 22.18
CA GLU A 35 -9.68 3.85 23.63
C GLU A 35 -8.37 4.56 23.97
N CYS A 36 -7.55 4.93 22.98
CA CYS A 36 -6.22 5.47 23.19
C CYS A 36 -5.39 4.55 24.12
N GLU A 37 -5.48 3.24 23.92
CA GLU A 37 -4.80 2.24 24.76
C GLU A 37 -3.85 1.38 23.92
N VAL A 38 -2.73 0.98 24.53
CA VAL A 38 -1.75 0.04 23.98
C VAL A 38 -1.63 -1.14 24.92
N ASP A 39 -1.91 -2.34 24.43
CA ASP A 39 -1.74 -3.59 25.18
C ASP A 39 -0.30 -4.09 25.07
N GLU A 40 0.35 -4.35 26.19
CA GLU A 40 1.70 -4.93 26.21
C GLU A 40 1.75 -6.30 25.54
N ALA A 41 0.68 -7.10 25.64
CA ALA A 41 0.64 -8.42 25.02
C ALA A 41 0.65 -8.36 23.48
N ASP A 42 0.00 -7.35 22.91
CA ASP A 42 -0.03 -7.12 21.46
C ASP A 42 1.32 -6.59 20.97
N VAL A 43 1.99 -5.72 21.75
CA VAL A 43 3.36 -5.25 21.47
C VAL A 43 4.35 -6.42 21.50
N ASP A 44 4.29 -7.26 22.54
CA ASP A 44 5.12 -8.47 22.66
C ASP A 44 4.93 -9.44 21.48
N ALA A 45 3.73 -9.50 20.90
CA ALA A 45 3.45 -10.32 19.73
C ALA A 45 4.15 -9.78 18.47
N LEU A 46 4.21 -8.46 18.29
CA LEU A 46 4.98 -7.84 17.20
C LEU A 46 6.48 -8.04 17.38
N ASP A 47 6.99 -7.93 18.62
CA ASP A 47 8.41 -8.15 18.92
C ASP A 47 8.83 -9.61 18.63
N LYS A 48 7.97 -10.59 18.95
CA LYS A 48 8.19 -12.00 18.59
C LYS A 48 8.23 -12.22 17.07
N ALA A 49 7.31 -11.59 16.33
CA ALA A 49 7.30 -11.69 14.87
C ALA A 49 8.58 -11.12 14.26
N LEU A 50 9.10 -10.02 14.81
CA LEU A 50 10.38 -9.48 14.37
C LEU A 50 11.56 -10.39 14.71
N GLN A 51 11.60 -10.98 15.91
CA GLN A 51 12.63 -11.95 16.27
C GLN A 51 12.65 -13.12 15.28
N GLU A 52 11.48 -13.57 14.83
CA GLU A 52 11.37 -14.60 13.81
C GLU A 52 11.86 -14.12 12.44
N LEU A 53 11.54 -12.88 12.04
CA LEU A 53 12.01 -12.26 10.79
C LEU A 53 13.52 -12.02 10.75
N THR A 54 14.18 -11.94 11.91
CA THR A 54 15.60 -11.60 12.04
C THR A 54 16.46 -12.75 12.60
N ASP A 55 15.91 -13.96 12.62
CA ASP A 55 16.62 -15.16 13.05
C ASP A 55 17.66 -15.66 12.02
N SER A 56 18.23 -16.84 12.28
CA SER A 56 19.30 -17.41 11.44
C SER A 56 18.90 -17.70 10.00
N ARG A 57 17.60 -17.69 9.68
CA ARG A 57 17.06 -17.89 8.32
C ARG A 57 17.09 -16.61 7.49
N THR A 58 17.47 -15.47 8.09
CA THR A 58 17.61 -14.18 7.44
C THR A 58 19.08 -13.75 7.41
N SER A 59 19.60 -13.51 6.21
CA SER A 59 20.95 -12.96 6.00
C SER A 59 20.85 -11.54 5.47
N GLY A 60 21.21 -10.56 6.32
CA GLY A 60 21.01 -9.15 6.02
C GLY A 60 19.52 -8.81 5.98
N GLU A 61 18.99 -8.54 4.78
CA GLU A 61 17.56 -8.30 4.54
C GLU A 61 16.93 -9.42 3.68
N MET A 62 17.68 -10.49 3.42
CA MET A 62 17.22 -11.60 2.57
C MET A 62 16.83 -12.79 3.44
N ARG A 63 15.57 -13.18 3.41
CA ARG A 63 15.09 -14.39 4.09
C ARG A 63 15.08 -15.58 3.15
N HIS A 64 15.60 -16.72 3.61
CA HIS A 64 15.64 -17.94 2.82
C HIS A 64 14.36 -18.75 2.97
N ILE A 65 13.65 -18.91 1.87
CA ILE A 65 12.33 -19.51 1.81
C ILE A 65 12.35 -20.76 0.93
N SER A 66 11.56 -21.76 1.34
CA SER A 66 11.41 -23.04 0.64
C SER A 66 9.97 -23.28 0.20
N THR A 67 9.84 -23.81 -1.01
CA THR A 67 8.65 -24.43 -1.58
C THR A 67 8.95 -25.92 -1.83
N PRO A 68 7.94 -26.77 -2.10
CA PRO A 68 8.19 -28.15 -2.50
C PRO A 68 9.13 -28.29 -3.72
N ALA A 69 9.13 -27.30 -4.61
CA ALA A 69 9.87 -27.34 -5.88
C ALA A 69 11.19 -26.54 -5.88
N ALA A 70 11.37 -25.55 -5.00
CA ALA A 70 12.49 -24.62 -5.04
C ALA A 70 12.81 -23.95 -3.69
N ASN A 71 14.08 -23.58 -3.50
CA ASN A 71 14.55 -22.71 -2.43
C ASN A 71 15.07 -21.40 -3.05
N PHE A 72 14.66 -20.27 -2.50
CA PHE A 72 15.08 -18.96 -3.00
C PHE A 72 15.03 -17.90 -1.90
N PRO A 73 15.87 -16.86 -2.00
CA PRO A 73 15.83 -15.75 -1.06
C PRO A 73 14.75 -14.73 -1.47
N ILE A 74 14.07 -14.16 -0.49
CA ILE A 74 13.15 -13.03 -0.67
C ILE A 74 13.68 -11.82 0.13
N ASN A 75 13.47 -10.61 -0.38
CA ASN A 75 13.87 -9.39 0.32
C ASN A 75 12.77 -9.02 1.30
N ILE A 76 13.07 -9.01 2.59
CA ILE A 76 12.14 -8.67 3.67
C ILE A 76 12.48 -7.35 4.37
N ARG A 77 13.15 -6.43 3.65
CA ARG A 77 13.61 -5.14 4.16
C ARG A 77 12.45 -4.31 4.72
N ASP A 78 11.33 -4.27 4.02
CA ASP A 78 10.21 -3.38 4.33
C ASP A 78 9.45 -3.87 5.58
N GLU A 79 9.26 -5.17 5.73
CA GLU A 79 8.62 -5.83 6.87
C GLU A 79 9.48 -5.63 8.11
N ILE A 80 10.78 -5.89 7.99
CA ILE A 80 11.73 -5.63 9.07
C ILE A 80 11.69 -4.15 9.45
N ARG A 81 11.73 -3.23 8.49
CA ARG A 81 11.72 -1.77 8.77
C ARG A 81 10.41 -1.33 9.42
N GLY A 82 9.28 -1.87 8.98
CA GLY A 82 7.97 -1.59 9.56
C GLY A 82 7.88 -2.02 11.03
N LEU A 83 8.48 -3.15 11.39
CA LEU A 83 8.38 -3.75 12.73
C LEU A 83 9.54 -3.44 13.68
N ARG A 84 10.71 -2.98 13.19
CA ARG A 84 11.96 -3.19 13.93
C ARG A 84 11.96 -2.65 15.37
N ASP A 85 12.25 -3.57 16.29
CA ASP A 85 12.68 -3.52 17.69
C ASP A 85 14.19 -3.87 17.76
N ALA A 86 14.89 -3.46 18.82
CA ALA A 86 16.35 -3.61 18.96
C ALA A 86 16.73 -4.39 20.21
N VAL A 87 17.50 -5.46 20.05
CA VAL A 87 18.22 -6.08 21.16
C VAL A 87 19.50 -5.27 21.44
N ILE A 88 19.63 -4.84 22.69
CA ILE A 88 20.85 -4.27 23.26
C ILE A 88 21.93 -5.35 23.28
N LEU A 89 22.98 -5.19 22.47
CA LEU A 89 24.28 -5.80 22.74
C LEU A 89 25.34 -4.70 22.75
N SER A 90 25.71 -4.35 23.98
CA SER A 90 26.90 -3.63 24.45
C SER A 90 27.81 -2.94 23.41
N SER A 91 27.89 -1.62 23.61
CA SER A 91 29.09 -0.77 23.51
C SER A 91 29.85 -0.75 22.18
N SER A 92 29.50 0.24 21.36
CA SER A 92 30.39 1.15 20.60
C SER A 92 30.01 1.43 19.13
N ALA A 93 28.70 1.46 18.81
CA ALA A 93 28.11 2.35 17.79
C ALA A 93 26.56 2.33 17.92
N PRO A 94 25.89 3.36 18.45
CA PRO A 94 24.45 3.33 18.69
C PRO A 94 23.71 4.16 17.63
N ASP A 95 23.19 3.52 16.58
CA ASP A 95 22.12 4.13 15.79
C ASP A 95 21.27 3.08 15.06
N THR A 96 20.41 2.39 15.81
CA THR A 96 19.42 1.43 15.25
C THR A 96 18.03 1.94 15.63
N ARG A 97 17.35 2.56 14.67
CA ARG A 97 16.09 3.30 14.86
C ARG A 97 14.88 2.41 14.49
N ARG A 98 13.71 2.65 15.10
CA ARG A 98 12.48 1.80 15.11
C ARG A 98 11.24 2.64 14.71
N LYS A 99 10.28 2.13 13.91
CA LYS A 99 9.02 2.85 13.58
C LYS A 99 7.82 2.43 14.47
N ASP A 100 7.20 1.26 14.24
CA ASP A 100 6.01 0.83 15.01
C ASP A 100 6.30 0.65 16.50
N CYS A 101 7.36 -0.08 16.87
CA CYS A 101 7.65 -0.34 18.27
C CYS A 101 8.01 0.93 19.05
N GLU A 102 8.72 1.90 18.42
CA GLU A 102 9.01 3.18 19.08
C GLU A 102 7.74 4.01 19.25
N PHE A 103 6.90 4.06 18.22
CA PHE A 103 5.60 4.72 18.30
C PHE A 103 4.76 4.14 19.44
N LEU A 104 4.62 2.81 19.50
CA LEU A 104 3.84 2.11 20.53
C LEU A 104 4.43 2.26 21.93
N HIS A 105 5.75 2.19 22.06
CA HIS A 105 6.43 2.34 23.34
C HIS A 105 6.38 3.79 23.88
N ARG A 106 6.45 4.79 23.00
CA ARG A 106 6.21 6.18 23.41
C ARG A 106 4.75 6.41 23.76
N LEU A 107 3.84 5.90 22.93
CA LEU A 107 2.40 6.02 23.16
C LEU A 107 2.01 5.40 24.50
N SER A 108 2.43 4.18 24.82
CA SER A 108 2.09 3.51 26.09
C SER A 108 2.52 4.29 27.36
N LYS A 109 3.56 5.12 27.25
CA LYS A 109 4.00 6.01 28.35
C LYS A 109 3.12 7.25 28.51
N VAL A 110 2.40 7.66 27.46
CA VAL A 110 1.59 8.87 27.41
C VAL A 110 0.09 8.58 27.56
N THR A 111 -0.39 7.41 27.11
CA THR A 111 -1.81 7.01 27.14
C THR A 111 -2.41 6.98 28.55
N SER A 112 -1.61 6.66 29.57
CA SER A 112 -2.05 6.77 30.98
C SER A 112 -2.48 8.19 31.42
N LYS A 113 -2.20 9.22 30.61
CA LYS A 113 -2.43 10.64 30.91
C LYS A 113 -3.29 11.38 29.88
N SER A 114 -3.51 10.81 28.69
CA SER A 114 -4.22 11.46 27.59
C SER A 114 -5.35 10.57 27.07
N PRO A 115 -6.63 10.96 27.23
CA PRO A 115 -7.77 10.14 26.81
C PRO A 115 -7.98 10.12 25.28
N MET A 116 -7.24 10.95 24.54
CA MET A 116 -7.37 11.14 23.10
C MET A 116 -6.00 11.11 22.44
N ILE A 117 -5.91 10.49 21.25
CA ILE A 117 -4.65 10.24 20.54
C ILE A 117 -3.95 11.54 20.11
N GLU A 118 -4.72 12.57 19.76
CA GLU A 118 -4.26 13.88 19.32
C GLU A 118 -3.41 14.57 20.39
N ASN A 119 -3.83 14.46 21.66
CA ASN A 119 -3.09 14.98 22.81
C ASN A 119 -1.79 14.19 23.09
N ALA A 120 -1.74 12.93 22.67
CA ALA A 120 -0.58 12.09 22.81
C ALA A 120 0.44 12.31 21.67
N LEU A 121 -0.03 12.63 20.45
CA LEU A 121 0.83 12.80 19.27
C LEU A 121 1.88 13.91 19.45
N ASP A 122 1.53 15.03 20.08
CA ASP A 122 2.46 16.12 20.40
C ASP A 122 3.61 15.63 21.30
N GLN A 123 3.29 14.83 22.32
CA GLN A 123 4.28 14.27 23.25
C GLN A 123 5.12 13.15 22.64
N ILE A 124 4.56 12.38 21.70
CA ILE A 124 5.25 11.28 21.02
C ILE A 124 6.31 11.79 20.06
N GLN A 125 6.08 12.95 19.44
CA GLN A 125 6.94 13.56 18.43
C GLN A 125 7.24 12.59 17.29
N LEU A 126 6.20 12.18 16.55
CA LEU A 126 6.28 11.18 15.49
C LEU A 126 7.33 11.53 14.43
N ASP A 127 7.48 12.82 14.12
CA ASP A 127 8.51 13.35 13.22
C ASP A 127 9.93 12.92 13.64
N THR A 128 10.25 12.92 14.93
CA THR A 128 11.56 12.47 15.42
C THR A 128 11.80 10.97 15.24
N ILE A 129 10.72 10.18 15.18
CA ILE A 129 10.76 8.75 14.90
C ILE A 129 11.02 8.52 13.41
N LEU A 130 10.38 9.31 12.54
CA LEU A 130 10.35 9.09 11.10
C LEU A 130 11.47 9.80 10.32
N ALA A 131 11.89 10.99 10.72
CA ALA A 131 12.96 11.76 10.05
C ALA A 131 14.25 10.98 9.75
N PRO A 132 14.70 10.06 10.63
CA PRO A 132 15.83 9.18 10.35
C PRO A 132 15.76 8.32 9.09
N TYR A 133 14.56 8.00 8.61
CA TYR A 133 14.33 7.06 7.51
C TYR A 133 14.21 7.74 6.14
N HIS A 134 14.23 9.07 6.14
CA HIS A 134 14.16 9.84 4.91
C HIS A 134 15.30 9.48 3.96
N PRO A 135 15.03 9.26 2.65
CA PRO A 135 16.03 8.77 1.69
C PRO A 135 17.24 9.70 1.53
N GLU A 136 17.04 11.02 1.67
CA GLU A 136 18.12 12.01 1.60
C GLU A 136 18.77 12.32 2.96
N SER A 137 18.03 12.94 3.89
CA SER A 137 18.52 13.25 5.24
C SER A 137 17.39 13.65 6.20
N PRO A 138 17.60 13.58 7.52
CA PRO A 138 16.66 14.12 8.50
C PRO A 138 16.42 15.63 8.37
N LYS A 139 17.39 16.39 7.83
CA LYS A 139 17.22 17.82 7.57
C LYS A 139 16.23 18.06 6.43
N LYS A 140 16.38 17.30 5.34
CA LYS A 140 15.47 17.36 4.19
C LYS A 140 14.04 16.97 4.59
N PHE A 141 13.91 15.97 5.45
CA PHE A 141 12.63 15.59 6.05
C PHE A 141 11.96 16.76 6.76
N GLU A 142 12.67 17.52 7.61
CA GLU A 142 12.09 18.66 8.32
C GLU A 142 11.66 19.78 7.36
N GLU A 143 12.44 20.06 6.30
CA GLU A 143 12.06 21.04 5.27
C GLU A 143 10.76 20.63 4.57
N GLU A 144 10.67 19.38 4.12
CA GLU A 144 9.45 18.87 3.46
C GLU A 144 8.26 18.78 4.43
N LEU A 145 8.51 18.44 5.69
CA LEU A 145 7.47 18.36 6.72
C LEU A 145 6.83 19.72 6.98
N GLN A 146 7.61 20.79 7.07
CA GLN A 146 7.08 22.15 7.25
C GLN A 146 6.23 22.60 6.05
N ASP A 147 6.63 22.21 4.84
CA ASP A 147 5.86 22.52 3.63
C ASP A 147 4.56 21.71 3.58
N ALA A 148 4.63 20.40 3.85
CA ALA A 148 3.48 19.51 3.89
C ALA A 148 2.48 19.88 5.01
N GLU A 149 2.96 20.26 6.19
CA GLU A 149 2.14 20.73 7.30
C GLU A 149 1.36 21.99 6.92
N ARG A 150 2.02 23.02 6.38
CA ARG A 150 1.35 24.25 5.93
C ARG A 150 0.33 23.98 4.84
N PHE A 151 0.68 23.13 3.89
CA PHE A 151 -0.20 22.71 2.81
C PHE A 151 -1.44 21.98 3.33
N LEU A 152 -1.27 21.06 4.28
CA LEU A 152 -2.39 20.33 4.88
C LEU A 152 -3.24 21.21 5.80
N MET A 153 -2.66 22.18 6.49
CA MET A 153 -3.41 23.17 7.26
C MET A 153 -4.36 23.98 6.37
N ASP A 154 -3.89 24.40 5.18
CA ASP A 154 -4.76 25.03 4.19
C ASP A 154 -5.84 24.06 3.70
N PHE A 155 -5.49 22.80 3.40
CA PHE A 155 -6.45 21.78 2.96
C PHE A 155 -7.60 21.58 3.96
N VAL A 156 -7.29 21.45 5.25
CA VAL A 156 -8.30 21.19 6.29
C VAL A 156 -9.08 22.42 6.72
N ASP A 157 -8.70 23.62 6.26
CA ASP A 157 -9.42 24.85 6.57
C ASP A 157 -10.81 24.86 5.90
N SER A 158 -11.81 24.52 6.71
CA SER A 158 -13.21 24.49 6.31
C SER A 158 -13.83 25.87 6.08
N ALA A 159 -13.15 26.97 6.46
CA ALA A 159 -13.66 28.33 6.23
C ALA A 159 -13.91 28.63 4.73
N TYR A 160 -13.23 27.89 3.84
CA TYR A 160 -13.41 28.00 2.39
C TYR A 160 -14.82 27.65 1.91
N SER A 161 -15.48 26.64 2.49
CA SER A 161 -16.75 26.11 1.96
C SER A 161 -17.80 25.70 3.00
N GLY A 162 -17.46 25.70 4.29
CA GLY A 162 -18.33 25.21 5.37
C GLY A 162 -18.53 23.69 5.38
N VAL A 163 -17.83 22.95 4.52
CA VAL A 163 -17.90 21.48 4.42
C VAL A 163 -16.47 20.91 4.55
N LYS A 164 -16.33 19.76 5.21
CA LYS A 164 -15.05 19.05 5.27
C LYS A 164 -14.58 18.67 3.85
N PRO A 165 -13.29 18.83 3.53
CA PRO A 165 -12.74 18.45 2.23
C PRO A 165 -12.77 16.95 1.95
N LEU A 166 -12.46 16.57 0.71
CA LEU A 166 -12.31 15.19 0.25
C LEU A 166 -10.82 14.87 0.07
N LEU A 167 -10.37 13.72 0.54
CA LEU A 167 -9.04 13.18 0.23
C LEU A 167 -9.19 11.97 -0.69
N VAL A 168 -8.50 11.99 -1.82
CA VAL A 168 -8.36 10.86 -2.75
C VAL A 168 -6.87 10.54 -2.82
N THR A 169 -6.50 9.30 -2.54
CA THR A 169 -5.08 8.93 -2.49
C THR A 169 -4.84 7.58 -3.15
N ASP A 170 -3.69 7.47 -3.79
CA ASP A 170 -3.07 6.18 -4.05
C ASP A 170 -2.53 5.53 -2.75
N TRP A 171 -2.16 4.25 -2.82
CA TRP A 171 -1.61 3.47 -1.71
C TRP A 171 -0.10 3.26 -1.77
N ASP A 172 0.37 2.42 -2.70
CA ASP A 172 1.75 1.94 -2.77
C ASP A 172 2.66 3.00 -3.39
N GLY A 173 3.66 3.48 -2.62
CA GLY A 173 4.49 4.64 -2.98
C GLY A 173 3.96 5.97 -2.44
N THR A 174 2.66 6.05 -2.12
CA THR A 174 1.98 7.29 -1.68
C THR A 174 1.72 7.33 -0.17
N MET A 175 0.91 6.39 0.34
CA MET A 175 0.58 6.27 1.78
C MET A 175 1.39 5.15 2.45
N LYS A 176 2.10 4.35 1.68
CA LYS A 176 2.94 3.26 2.13
C LYS A 176 4.20 3.19 1.29
N ASP A 177 5.37 2.99 1.91
CA ASP A 177 6.62 2.77 1.19
C ASP A 177 6.50 1.58 0.21
N TYR A 178 7.13 1.65 -0.95
CA TYR A 178 7.20 0.51 -1.87
C TYR A 178 7.79 -0.73 -1.20
N CYS A 179 7.04 -1.83 -1.21
CA CYS A 179 7.56 -3.13 -0.87
C CYS A 179 8.10 -3.84 -2.13
N SER A 180 9.06 -4.74 -1.97
CA SER A 180 9.57 -5.54 -3.10
C SER A 180 8.59 -6.63 -3.57
N GLN A 181 7.51 -6.86 -2.81
CA GLN A 181 6.53 -7.90 -3.02
C GLN A 181 5.13 -7.39 -2.64
N TYR A 182 4.17 -7.51 -3.56
CA TYR A 182 2.81 -6.98 -3.42
C TYR A 182 1.71 -8.06 -3.33
N ALA A 183 2.08 -9.35 -3.36
CA ALA A 183 1.24 -10.55 -3.12
C ALA A 183 0.37 -11.08 -4.27
N THR A 184 0.11 -12.40 -4.26
CA THR A 184 -0.56 -13.14 -5.36
C THR A 184 -1.83 -13.88 -4.96
N ASN A 185 -2.81 -13.87 -5.86
CA ASN A 185 -4.06 -14.62 -5.78
C ASN A 185 -3.90 -15.92 -6.58
N LEU A 186 -3.27 -16.94 -5.99
CA LEU A 186 -3.30 -18.30 -6.52
C LEU A 186 -4.14 -19.16 -5.58
N GLN A 187 -5.31 -19.53 -6.07
CA GLN A 187 -6.27 -20.36 -5.37
C GLN A 187 -5.84 -21.82 -5.45
N THR A 188 -4.85 -22.21 -4.65
CA THR A 188 -4.57 -23.64 -4.48
C THR A 188 -5.76 -24.30 -3.78
N LYS A 189 -6.08 -25.56 -4.09
CA LYS A 189 -7.27 -26.31 -3.61
C LYS A 189 -7.36 -26.55 -2.08
N LEU A 190 -6.48 -25.93 -1.30
CA LEU A 190 -6.62 -25.74 0.14
C LEU A 190 -6.77 -24.24 0.39
N ASP A 191 -7.79 -23.83 1.16
CA ASP A 191 -8.11 -22.44 1.55
C ASP A 191 -6.95 -21.70 2.28
N LEU A 192 -5.81 -21.49 1.62
CA LEU A 192 -4.62 -20.81 2.13
C LEU A 192 -3.97 -20.01 0.99
N VAL A 193 -4.29 -18.72 0.98
CA VAL A 193 -3.88 -17.70 0.01
C VAL A 193 -2.48 -17.15 0.31
N ILE A 194 -1.76 -16.71 -0.73
CA ILE A 194 -0.30 -16.51 -0.76
C ILE A 194 0.18 -15.14 -0.18
N LEU A 195 1.48 -15.06 0.15
CA LEU A 195 2.21 -14.03 0.94
C LEU A 195 1.86 -12.59 0.62
N SER A 196 1.62 -11.76 1.64
CA SER A 196 1.73 -10.31 1.49
C SER A 196 2.68 -9.65 2.49
N GLU A 197 3.49 -8.78 1.92
CA GLU A 197 4.66 -8.12 2.48
C GLU A 197 4.48 -6.57 2.45
N SER A 198 3.51 -6.03 1.69
CA SER A 198 3.09 -4.60 1.76
C SER A 198 2.16 -4.32 2.96
N LEU A 199 2.58 -4.71 4.16
CA LEU A 199 1.79 -4.58 5.37
C LEU A 199 1.87 -3.16 5.94
N GLN A 200 0.72 -2.51 6.12
CA GLN A 200 0.67 -1.15 6.66
C GLN A 200 1.13 -1.12 8.14
N PRO A 201 2.07 -0.22 8.50
CA PRO A 201 2.49 -0.04 9.89
C PRO A 201 1.42 0.68 10.73
N VAL A 202 1.43 0.43 12.04
CA VAL A 202 0.45 0.93 13.01
C VAL A 202 0.42 2.46 13.05
N TYR A 203 1.58 3.12 13.12
CA TYR A 203 1.63 4.59 13.23
C TYR A 203 0.88 5.26 12.06
N SER A 204 1.11 4.77 10.84
CA SER A 204 0.49 5.30 9.63
C SER A 204 -1.03 5.11 9.63
N ALA A 205 -1.50 3.94 10.07
CA ALA A 205 -2.93 3.66 10.15
C ALA A 205 -3.62 4.51 11.21
N VAL A 206 -3.00 4.72 12.37
CA VAL A 206 -3.54 5.58 13.44
C VAL A 206 -3.68 7.03 12.95
N VAL A 207 -2.61 7.62 12.42
CA VAL A 207 -2.65 9.04 12.00
C VAL A 207 -3.54 9.25 10.78
N MET A 208 -3.50 8.37 9.78
CA MET A 208 -4.35 8.46 8.59
C MET A 208 -5.82 8.24 8.94
N GLY A 209 -6.12 7.24 9.77
CA GLY A 209 -7.48 6.94 10.21
C GLY A 209 -8.09 8.10 10.98
N ARG A 210 -7.33 8.68 11.93
CA ARG A 210 -7.80 9.81 12.72
C ARG A 210 -7.90 11.09 11.92
N PHE A 211 -6.95 11.35 11.02
CA PHE A 211 -7.00 12.50 10.12
C PHE A 211 -8.24 12.44 9.22
N ALA A 212 -8.52 11.27 8.62
CA ALA A 212 -9.71 11.06 7.81
C ALA A 212 -11.01 11.35 8.60
N GLU A 213 -11.13 10.80 9.81
CA GLU A 213 -12.30 11.01 10.65
C GLU A 213 -12.56 12.49 10.99
N LEU A 214 -11.51 13.20 11.38
CA LEU A 214 -11.65 14.56 11.89
C LEU A 214 -11.75 15.61 10.79
N PHE A 215 -11.04 15.41 9.67
CA PHE A 215 -10.83 16.49 8.71
C PHE A 215 -11.48 16.26 7.36
N THR A 216 -11.86 15.05 6.99
CA THR A 216 -12.45 14.80 5.67
C THR A 216 -13.91 14.41 5.79
N ARG A 217 -14.69 14.70 4.74
CA ARG A 217 -16.03 14.12 4.60
C ARG A 217 -15.99 12.70 4.07
N ALA A 218 -14.93 12.38 3.33
CA ALA A 218 -14.56 11.07 2.86
C ALA A 218 -13.06 11.04 2.56
N THR A 219 -12.44 9.89 2.80
CA THR A 219 -11.09 9.57 2.35
C THR A 219 -11.14 8.32 1.50
N ALA A 220 -10.71 8.41 0.24
CA ALA A 220 -10.78 7.32 -0.72
C ALA A 220 -9.38 6.84 -1.08
N VAL A 221 -9.15 5.54 -0.96
CA VAL A 221 -7.91 4.86 -1.35
C VAL A 221 -8.14 4.12 -2.66
N LEU A 222 -7.33 4.44 -3.68
CA LEU A 222 -7.29 3.74 -4.95
C LEU A 222 -6.01 2.97 -5.11
N THR A 223 -6.11 1.65 -5.29
CA THR A 223 -4.97 0.80 -5.61
C THR A 223 -5.20 0.03 -6.90
N ALA A 224 -4.10 -0.32 -7.57
CA ALA A 224 -4.12 -1.19 -8.72
C ALA A 224 -4.48 -2.64 -8.35
N GLY A 225 -4.10 -3.12 -7.16
CA GLY A 225 -4.37 -4.48 -6.69
C GLY A 225 -5.83 -4.73 -6.35
N PRO A 226 -6.25 -5.99 -6.12
CA PRO A 226 -7.62 -6.33 -5.78
C PRO A 226 -8.00 -5.88 -4.35
N LEU A 227 -9.29 -5.95 -4.01
CA LEU A 227 -9.75 -5.68 -2.63
C LEU A 227 -9.36 -6.77 -1.63
N ARG A 228 -9.43 -8.04 -2.04
CA ARG A 228 -9.16 -9.21 -1.20
C ARG A 228 -8.50 -10.34 -1.98
N GLY A 229 -7.89 -11.26 -1.23
CA GLY A 229 -7.51 -12.59 -1.70
C GLY A 229 -6.17 -12.70 -2.44
N PRO A 230 -5.05 -12.10 -2.01
CA PRO A 230 -4.85 -11.03 -1.04
C PRO A 230 -5.07 -9.68 -1.72
N GLY A 231 -5.63 -8.72 -1.00
CA GLY A 231 -5.83 -7.36 -1.52
C GLY A 231 -5.75 -6.32 -0.41
N ILE A 232 -5.96 -5.05 -0.73
CA ILE A 232 -5.76 -3.94 0.23
C ILE A 232 -6.48 -4.14 1.57
N LEU A 233 -7.66 -4.79 1.58
CA LEU A 233 -8.40 -5.08 2.82
C LEU A 233 -7.76 -6.17 3.69
N ASP A 234 -6.80 -6.92 3.15
CA ASP A 234 -5.97 -7.90 3.86
C ASP A 234 -4.62 -7.28 4.29
N LEU A 235 -4.20 -6.17 3.67
CA LEU A 235 -2.89 -5.54 3.87
C LEU A 235 -2.93 -4.32 4.79
N THR A 236 -4.07 -3.62 4.82
CA THR A 236 -4.24 -2.45 5.68
C THR A 236 -4.33 -2.83 7.15
N ALA A 237 -3.87 -1.93 8.03
CA ALA A 237 -4.11 -1.99 9.48
C ALA A 237 -5.28 -1.09 9.90
N LEU A 238 -5.83 -0.28 8.98
CA LEU A 238 -7.00 0.56 9.22
C LEU A 238 -8.28 -0.26 9.43
N PRO A 239 -9.24 0.26 10.20
CA PRO A 239 -10.58 -0.32 10.26
C PRO A 239 -11.25 -0.32 8.88
N ILE A 240 -11.61 -1.51 8.38
CA ILE A 240 -12.19 -1.71 7.03
C ILE A 240 -13.52 -0.95 6.85
N ASN A 241 -14.30 -0.79 7.92
CA ASN A 241 -15.57 -0.06 7.92
C ASN A 241 -15.45 1.32 8.61
N GLY A 242 -14.24 1.86 8.69
CA GLY A 242 -13.95 3.16 9.28
C GLY A 242 -14.17 4.34 8.32
N PRO A 243 -13.51 5.48 8.56
CA PRO A 243 -13.65 6.70 7.76
C PRO A 243 -12.95 6.63 6.38
N VAL A 244 -12.12 5.61 6.16
CA VAL A 244 -11.37 5.40 4.90
C VAL A 244 -12.10 4.37 4.04
N LEU A 245 -12.38 4.75 2.80
CA LEU A 245 -13.00 3.91 1.78
C LEU A 245 -11.92 3.28 0.91
N PHE A 246 -11.93 1.96 0.79
CA PHE A 246 -10.94 1.23 0.01
C PHE A 246 -11.53 0.78 -1.32
N SER A 247 -10.72 0.91 -2.36
CA SER A 247 -10.97 0.29 -3.66
C SER A 247 -9.83 -0.61 -4.08
N GLY A 248 -10.13 -1.48 -5.04
CA GLY A 248 -9.16 -2.26 -5.78
C GLY A 248 -9.40 -2.12 -7.28
N SER A 249 -8.51 -2.71 -8.06
CA SER A 249 -8.58 -2.75 -9.52
C SER A 249 -8.81 -1.34 -10.11
N TRP A 250 -8.02 -0.36 -9.67
CA TRP A 250 -8.07 1.04 -10.12
C TRP A 250 -9.42 1.73 -9.86
N GLY A 251 -10.14 1.31 -8.81
CA GLY A 251 -11.47 1.84 -8.50
C GLY A 251 -12.62 1.14 -9.23
N ARG A 252 -12.37 0.01 -9.91
CA ARG A 252 -13.44 -0.85 -10.44
C ARG A 252 -14.18 -1.60 -9.35
N GLU A 253 -13.57 -1.83 -8.21
CA GLU A 253 -14.22 -2.47 -7.07
C GLU A 253 -14.02 -1.66 -5.80
N TRP A 254 -15.07 -1.50 -5.01
CA TRP A 254 -15.06 -0.74 -3.77
C TRP A 254 -15.61 -1.56 -2.60
N TRP A 255 -15.05 -1.34 -1.42
CA TRP A 255 -15.68 -1.76 -0.17
C TRP A 255 -16.46 -0.60 0.43
N LEU A 256 -17.78 -0.63 0.24
CA LEU A 256 -18.67 0.44 0.70
C LEU A 256 -19.73 -0.15 1.63
N ARG A 257 -19.90 0.43 2.83
CA ARG A 257 -20.96 0.05 3.79
C ARG A 257 -21.01 -1.46 4.07
N GLY A 258 -19.84 -2.08 4.26
CA GLY A 258 -19.73 -3.51 4.59
C GLY A 258 -19.97 -4.48 3.42
N ARG A 259 -20.01 -4.00 2.17
CA ARG A 259 -20.16 -4.84 0.98
C ARG A 259 -19.19 -4.46 -0.13
N ARG A 260 -18.81 -5.46 -0.93
CA ARG A 260 -18.08 -5.29 -2.19
C ARG A 260 -19.03 -4.82 -3.28
N VAL A 261 -18.69 -3.73 -3.96
CA VAL A 261 -19.36 -3.18 -5.14
C VAL A 261 -18.39 -3.28 -6.31
N VAL A 262 -18.82 -3.75 -7.47
CA VAL A 262 -17.98 -3.95 -8.67
C VAL A 262 -18.61 -3.26 -9.87
N HIS A 263 -17.78 -2.57 -10.65
CA HIS A 263 -18.13 -1.87 -11.89
C HIS A 263 -17.57 -2.65 -13.08
N GLU A 264 -18.43 -3.45 -13.70
CA GLU A 264 -18.10 -4.36 -14.81
C GLU A 264 -18.24 -3.70 -16.18
N ASP A 265 -18.53 -2.38 -16.21
CA ASP A 265 -18.73 -1.63 -17.44
C ASP A 265 -17.53 -1.79 -18.40
N GLY A 266 -17.83 -2.24 -19.62
CA GLY A 266 -16.89 -2.39 -20.72
C GLY A 266 -16.22 -3.77 -20.88
N ILE A 267 -16.45 -4.72 -19.96
CA ILE A 267 -15.88 -6.07 -20.00
C ILE A 267 -16.90 -7.06 -20.60
N SER A 268 -16.52 -7.82 -21.63
CA SER A 268 -17.39 -8.88 -22.17
C SER A 268 -17.41 -10.10 -21.25
N GLU A 269 -18.51 -10.86 -21.26
CA GLU A 269 -18.59 -12.13 -20.50
C GLU A 269 -17.48 -13.09 -20.92
N GLU A 270 -17.16 -13.15 -22.22
CA GLU A 270 -16.09 -13.99 -22.76
C GLU A 270 -14.70 -13.54 -22.29
N GLY A 271 -14.47 -12.23 -22.18
CA GLY A 271 -13.22 -11.67 -21.66
C GLY A 271 -13.05 -11.96 -20.16
N PHE A 272 -14.11 -11.80 -19.39
CA PHE A 272 -14.11 -12.11 -17.96
C PHE A 272 -13.87 -13.61 -17.68
N ASP A 273 -14.52 -14.49 -18.43
CA ASP A 273 -14.28 -15.95 -18.37
C ASP A 273 -12.84 -16.30 -18.76
N ALA A 274 -12.33 -15.70 -19.84
CA ALA A 274 -10.96 -15.92 -20.28
C ALA A 274 -9.92 -15.51 -19.22
N ILE A 275 -10.10 -14.37 -18.54
CA ILE A 275 -9.24 -13.99 -17.41
C ILE A 275 -9.33 -15.00 -16.27
N GLY A 276 -10.51 -15.51 -15.95
CA GLY A 276 -10.71 -16.57 -14.96
C GLY A 276 -9.92 -17.85 -15.31
N ARG A 277 -10.09 -18.37 -16.53
CA ARG A 277 -9.37 -19.56 -17.00
C ARG A 277 -7.85 -19.36 -17.06
N LEU A 278 -7.40 -18.17 -17.44
CA LEU A 278 -5.97 -17.85 -17.41
C LEU A 278 -5.42 -17.83 -15.98
N SER A 279 -6.17 -17.30 -15.02
CA SER A 279 -5.80 -17.34 -13.60
C SER A 279 -5.61 -18.78 -13.10
N ASP A 280 -6.47 -19.71 -13.54
CA ASP A 280 -6.35 -21.13 -13.20
C ASP A 280 -5.08 -21.76 -13.84
N GLU A 281 -4.83 -21.50 -15.13
CA GLU A 281 -3.61 -21.98 -15.81
C GLU A 281 -2.31 -21.41 -15.18
N MET A 282 -2.37 -20.19 -14.64
CA MET A 282 -1.25 -19.59 -13.91
C MET A 282 -1.05 -20.23 -12.54
N THR A 283 -2.13 -20.68 -11.88
CA THR A 283 -2.04 -21.47 -10.63
C THR A 283 -1.30 -22.78 -10.89
N ASP A 284 -1.74 -23.52 -11.91
CA ASP A 284 -1.08 -24.78 -12.30
C ASP A 284 0.38 -24.56 -12.72
N LEU A 285 0.70 -23.43 -13.36
CA LEU A 285 2.07 -23.10 -13.73
C LEU A 285 2.97 -22.87 -12.52
N LEU A 286 2.44 -22.40 -11.39
CA LEU A 286 3.21 -21.97 -10.24
C LEU A 286 3.25 -23.00 -9.10
N GLU A 287 2.30 -23.95 -9.03
CA GLU A 287 2.24 -24.98 -7.99
C GLU A 287 3.41 -25.99 -8.05
N ASP A 288 3.87 -26.42 -9.25
CA ASP A 288 4.82 -27.54 -9.40
C ASP A 288 5.89 -27.30 -10.50
N SER A 289 6.37 -26.07 -10.66
CA SER A 289 7.36 -25.75 -11.70
C SER A 289 8.57 -24.97 -11.20
N SER A 290 9.57 -24.81 -12.09
CA SER A 290 10.71 -23.91 -11.86
C SER A 290 10.30 -22.44 -11.71
N PHE A 291 9.02 -22.12 -11.89
CA PHE A 291 8.47 -20.77 -11.80
C PHE A 291 7.80 -20.46 -10.46
N ALA A 292 7.73 -21.39 -9.50
CA ALA A 292 7.07 -21.17 -8.21
C ALA A 292 7.49 -19.87 -7.51
N GLN A 293 8.75 -19.45 -7.66
CA GLN A 293 9.24 -18.18 -7.11
C GLN A 293 8.51 -16.94 -7.65
N PHE A 294 7.97 -16.97 -8.87
CA PHE A 294 7.25 -15.83 -9.46
C PHE A 294 5.90 -15.56 -8.78
N ALA A 295 5.39 -16.51 -7.99
CA ALA A 295 4.29 -16.23 -7.08
C ALA A 295 4.68 -15.24 -5.96
N LEU A 296 5.97 -14.98 -5.75
CA LEU A 296 6.51 -14.11 -4.71
C LEU A 296 7.39 -12.97 -5.24
N VAL A 297 7.45 -12.78 -6.57
CA VAL A 297 8.28 -11.75 -7.22
C VAL A 297 7.42 -10.55 -7.59
N GLY A 298 7.72 -9.37 -7.04
CA GLY A 298 6.97 -8.15 -7.36
C GLY A 298 5.49 -8.30 -6.96
N SER A 299 4.56 -7.94 -7.84
CA SER A 299 3.13 -8.23 -7.65
C SER A 299 2.77 -9.72 -7.76
N GLY A 300 3.66 -10.55 -8.30
CA GLY A 300 3.37 -11.91 -8.75
C GLY A 300 2.07 -11.99 -9.56
N VAL A 301 1.23 -13.02 -9.41
CA VAL A 301 -0.05 -13.15 -10.10
C VAL A 301 -1.20 -12.48 -9.34
N GLN A 302 -1.75 -11.40 -9.90
CA GLN A 302 -2.89 -10.68 -9.34
C GLN A 302 -4.08 -10.68 -10.29
N ARG A 303 -5.17 -11.30 -9.85
CA ARG A 303 -6.44 -11.23 -10.55
C ARG A 303 -7.17 -9.94 -10.19
N LYS A 304 -7.20 -9.00 -11.14
CA LYS A 304 -8.01 -7.78 -11.10
C LYS A 304 -9.34 -8.04 -11.81
N VAL A 305 -10.26 -7.07 -11.78
CA VAL A 305 -11.60 -7.21 -12.40
C VAL A 305 -11.50 -7.43 -13.92
N ASP A 306 -10.65 -6.67 -14.62
CA ASP A 306 -10.55 -6.67 -16.08
C ASP A 306 -9.24 -7.26 -16.63
N ARG A 307 -8.31 -7.66 -15.75
CA ARG A 307 -6.98 -8.10 -16.15
C ARG A 307 -6.31 -9.02 -15.15
N LEU A 308 -5.26 -9.68 -15.60
CA LEU A 308 -4.31 -10.42 -14.79
C LEU A 308 -2.96 -9.70 -14.83
N THR A 309 -2.46 -9.23 -13.69
CA THR A 309 -1.11 -8.65 -13.58
C THR A 309 -0.15 -9.74 -13.11
N LEU A 310 1.03 -9.78 -13.74
CA LEU A 310 2.03 -10.83 -13.58
C LEU A 310 3.38 -10.18 -13.30
N GLY A 311 3.85 -10.26 -12.06
CA GLY A 311 5.21 -9.90 -11.66
C GLY A 311 6.23 -10.81 -12.31
N VAL A 312 7.15 -10.21 -13.06
CA VAL A 312 8.23 -10.92 -13.77
C VAL A 312 9.61 -10.52 -13.26
N GLN A 313 9.73 -9.43 -12.48
CA GLN A 313 10.99 -9.00 -11.87
C GLN A 313 10.72 -8.17 -10.62
N THR A 314 11.69 -8.10 -9.70
CA THR A 314 11.64 -7.21 -8.53
C THR A 314 12.27 -5.85 -8.85
N VAL A 315 11.93 -4.81 -8.09
CA VAL A 315 12.54 -3.47 -8.19
C VAL A 315 14.08 -3.48 -8.06
N PHE A 316 14.64 -4.53 -7.47
CA PHE A 316 16.08 -4.72 -7.26
C PHE A 316 16.74 -5.67 -8.27
N GLY A 317 15.98 -6.23 -9.23
CA GLY A 317 16.54 -7.10 -10.26
C GLY A 317 17.01 -8.47 -9.75
N HIS A 318 16.34 -9.04 -8.74
CA HIS A 318 16.78 -10.27 -8.08
C HIS A 318 16.59 -11.53 -8.93
N VAL A 319 15.68 -11.53 -9.90
CA VAL A 319 15.41 -12.71 -10.72
C VAL A 319 16.37 -12.78 -11.91
N PRO A 320 17.06 -13.91 -12.16
CA PRO A 320 17.91 -14.06 -13.34
C PRO A 320 17.15 -13.84 -14.65
N LEU A 321 17.69 -13.02 -15.56
CA LEU A 321 17.01 -12.62 -16.81
C LEU A 321 16.60 -13.82 -17.69
N GLU A 322 17.42 -14.88 -17.74
CA GLU A 322 17.06 -16.10 -18.47
C GLU A 322 15.78 -16.75 -17.94
N LEU A 323 15.60 -16.74 -16.61
CA LEU A 323 14.42 -17.28 -15.96
C LEU A 323 13.19 -16.39 -16.17
N VAL A 324 13.38 -15.06 -16.20
CA VAL A 324 12.34 -14.10 -16.59
C VAL A 324 11.84 -14.38 -18.00
N VAL A 325 12.74 -14.51 -18.98
CA VAL A 325 12.36 -14.79 -20.38
C VAL A 325 11.60 -16.11 -20.50
N ARG A 326 12.08 -17.18 -19.84
CA ARG A 326 11.38 -18.47 -19.83
C ARG A 326 9.99 -18.40 -19.22
N TYR A 327 9.81 -17.59 -18.18
CA TYR A 327 8.50 -17.39 -17.55
C TYR A 327 7.54 -16.62 -18.45
N ILE A 328 8.03 -15.56 -19.12
CA ILE A 328 7.24 -14.80 -20.10
C ILE A 328 6.78 -15.69 -21.27
N ASP A 329 7.65 -16.57 -21.77
CA ASP A 329 7.29 -17.50 -22.84
C ASP A 329 6.25 -18.54 -22.36
N ALA A 330 6.35 -19.01 -21.11
CA ALA A 330 5.33 -19.86 -20.51
C ALA A 330 3.98 -19.14 -20.37
N ILE A 331 3.97 -17.87 -19.95
CA ILE A 331 2.76 -17.04 -19.88
C ILE A 331 2.10 -16.94 -21.26
N LYS A 332 2.87 -16.60 -22.31
CA LYS A 332 2.34 -16.49 -23.68
C LYS A 332 1.72 -17.79 -24.16
N GLU A 333 2.33 -18.92 -23.82
CA GLU A 333 1.80 -20.25 -24.15
C GLU A 333 0.47 -20.51 -23.42
N ARG A 334 0.34 -20.12 -22.15
CA ARG A 334 -0.94 -20.22 -21.40
C ARG A 334 -2.03 -19.32 -21.96
N ILE A 335 -1.70 -18.08 -22.34
CA ILE A 335 -2.64 -17.17 -23.01
C ILE A 335 -3.17 -17.83 -24.30
N HIS A 336 -2.29 -18.43 -25.10
CA HIS A 336 -2.69 -19.10 -26.34
C HIS A 336 -3.58 -20.33 -26.11
N ARG A 337 -3.45 -21.05 -24.98
CA ARG A 337 -4.38 -22.14 -24.63
C ARG A 337 -5.78 -21.63 -24.32
N VAL A 338 -5.86 -20.52 -23.61
CA VAL A 338 -7.12 -19.93 -23.14
C VAL A 338 -7.85 -19.19 -24.26
N ASP A 339 -7.11 -18.46 -25.09
CA ASP A 339 -7.58 -17.66 -26.22
C ASP A 339 -6.71 -17.87 -27.48
N PRO A 340 -6.86 -19.00 -28.21
CA PRO A 340 -6.02 -19.33 -29.36
C PRO A 340 -6.07 -18.32 -30.50
N ASN A 341 -7.15 -17.54 -30.59
CA ASN A 341 -7.40 -16.59 -31.68
C ASN A 341 -7.07 -15.14 -31.29
N ASN A 342 -6.61 -14.88 -30.05
CA ASN A 342 -6.41 -13.54 -29.49
C ASN A 342 -7.65 -12.63 -29.65
N ALA A 343 -8.84 -13.20 -29.46
CA ALA A 343 -10.11 -12.49 -29.64
C ALA A 343 -10.55 -11.75 -28.36
N ASN A 344 -10.12 -12.23 -27.20
CA ASN A 344 -10.63 -11.82 -25.89
C ASN A 344 -9.53 -11.31 -24.96
N LEU A 345 -8.27 -11.69 -25.15
CA LEU A 345 -7.15 -11.30 -24.28
C LEU A 345 -6.08 -10.52 -25.05
N VAL A 346 -5.59 -9.45 -24.42
CA VAL A 346 -4.49 -8.62 -24.95
C VAL A 346 -3.34 -8.62 -23.95
N LEU A 347 -2.14 -8.93 -24.43
CA LEU A 347 -0.91 -8.84 -23.64
C LEU A 347 -0.35 -7.42 -23.72
N GLU A 348 -0.34 -6.71 -22.60
CA GLU A 348 0.27 -5.39 -22.45
C GLU A 348 1.58 -5.51 -21.67
N ASN A 349 2.67 -5.04 -22.27
CA ASN A 349 3.95 -4.90 -21.57
C ASN A 349 3.91 -3.59 -20.76
N SER A 350 3.40 -3.66 -19.54
CA SER A 350 3.22 -2.49 -18.68
C SER A 350 4.54 -1.95 -18.12
N SER A 351 5.49 -2.83 -17.75
CA SER A 351 6.81 -2.40 -17.28
C SER A 351 7.88 -3.51 -17.37
N PRO A 352 9.17 -3.21 -17.10
CA PRO A 352 10.19 -4.25 -16.91
C PRO A 352 9.94 -5.16 -15.70
N LEU A 353 9.06 -4.76 -14.78
CA LEU A 353 8.73 -5.48 -13.55
C LEU A 353 7.50 -6.37 -13.69
N GLU A 354 6.56 -5.96 -14.55
CA GLU A 354 5.23 -6.53 -14.63
C GLU A 354 4.70 -6.61 -16.06
N ILE A 355 3.92 -7.64 -16.30
CA ILE A 355 3.15 -7.84 -17.52
C ILE A 355 1.66 -7.84 -17.15
N GLU A 356 0.82 -7.24 -17.99
CA GLU A 356 -0.62 -7.29 -17.81
C GLU A 356 -1.28 -8.05 -18.97
N VAL A 357 -2.25 -8.88 -18.64
CA VAL A 357 -3.14 -9.53 -19.61
C VAL A 357 -4.53 -8.99 -19.40
N CYS A 358 -4.98 -8.13 -20.32
CA CYS A 358 -6.25 -7.42 -20.22
C CYS A 358 -7.33 -8.13 -21.03
N ALA A 359 -8.56 -8.14 -20.52
CA ALA A 359 -9.73 -8.47 -21.31
C ALA A 359 -9.92 -7.42 -22.42
N HIS A 360 -10.29 -7.86 -23.62
CA HIS A 360 -10.53 -6.97 -24.75
C HIS A 360 -11.80 -6.16 -24.49
N ASN A 361 -11.64 -4.88 -24.18
CA ASN A 361 -12.77 -3.99 -23.89
C ASN A 361 -13.37 -3.44 -25.19
N SER A 362 -14.71 -3.31 -25.22
CA SER A 362 -15.43 -2.63 -26.33
C SER A 362 -15.54 -1.11 -26.13
N GLY A 363 -15.01 -0.59 -25.02
CA GLY A 363 -15.07 0.82 -24.60
C GLY A 363 -13.71 1.42 -24.23
N ALA A 364 -13.72 2.60 -23.60
CA ALA A 364 -12.51 3.28 -23.13
C ALA A 364 -11.80 2.47 -22.02
N VAL A 365 -10.48 2.55 -21.95
CA VAL A 365 -9.67 1.88 -20.93
C VAL A 365 -9.91 2.55 -19.58
N TRP A 366 -10.39 1.77 -18.61
CA TRP A 366 -10.64 2.24 -17.24
C TRP A 366 -9.35 2.64 -16.54
N ASN A 367 -9.38 3.77 -15.85
CA ASN A 367 -8.28 4.32 -15.08
C ASN A 367 -8.76 4.81 -13.70
N LYS A 368 -7.84 5.29 -12.85
CA LYS A 368 -8.18 5.75 -11.49
C LYS A 368 -9.14 6.95 -11.48
N GLY A 369 -9.17 7.77 -12.54
CA GLY A 369 -10.15 8.85 -12.70
C GLY A 369 -11.59 8.35 -12.82
N ASP A 370 -11.81 7.27 -13.58
CA ASP A 370 -13.11 6.58 -13.66
C ASP A 370 -13.50 5.99 -12.29
N GLY A 371 -12.51 5.45 -11.56
CA GLY A 371 -12.66 5.00 -10.18
C GLY A 371 -13.18 6.09 -9.24
N VAL A 372 -12.60 7.30 -9.32
CA VAL A 372 -13.04 8.47 -8.55
C VAL A 372 -14.46 8.88 -8.96
N ALA A 373 -14.75 8.97 -10.26
CA ALA A 373 -16.08 9.34 -10.76
C ALA A 373 -17.16 8.40 -10.22
N SER A 374 -16.91 7.09 -10.31
CA SER A 374 -17.82 6.05 -9.83
C SER A 374 -18.06 6.11 -8.31
N LEU A 375 -17.01 6.39 -7.53
CA LEU A 375 -17.15 6.58 -6.10
C LEU A 375 -18.06 7.77 -5.77
N ILE A 376 -17.82 8.92 -6.41
CA ILE A 376 -18.57 10.15 -6.15
C ILE A 376 -20.05 9.97 -6.48
N GLU A 377 -20.35 9.28 -7.58
CA GLU A 377 -21.72 8.88 -7.92
C GLU A 377 -22.34 7.97 -6.85
N SER A 378 -21.59 6.94 -6.41
CA SER A 378 -22.03 5.97 -5.39
C SER A 378 -22.27 6.59 -4.02
N LEU A 379 -21.54 7.66 -3.69
CA LEU A 379 -21.72 8.43 -2.45
C LEU A 379 -22.82 9.49 -2.55
N HIS A 380 -23.34 9.76 -3.76
CA HIS A 380 -24.22 10.89 -4.06
C HIS A 380 -23.60 12.24 -3.63
N ASP A 381 -22.30 12.39 -3.88
CA ASP A 381 -21.53 13.60 -3.56
C ASP A 381 -21.11 14.35 -4.84
N SER A 382 -20.31 15.41 -4.72
CA SER A 382 -19.69 16.13 -5.83
C SER A 382 -18.27 16.56 -5.48
N LEU A 383 -17.37 16.49 -6.46
CA LEU A 383 -16.01 17.05 -6.35
C LEU A 383 -16.01 18.58 -6.23
N LYS A 384 -17.12 19.25 -6.57
CA LYS A 384 -17.32 20.70 -6.42
C LYS A 384 -17.52 21.12 -4.95
N ASN A 385 -17.82 20.17 -4.07
CA ASN A 385 -18.04 20.44 -2.66
C ASN A 385 -16.70 20.61 -1.93
N GLY A 386 -16.33 21.86 -1.64
CA GLY A 386 -15.11 22.17 -0.88
C GLY A 386 -13.80 21.82 -1.60
N LYS A 387 -12.71 21.71 -0.83
CA LYS A 387 -11.39 21.33 -1.38
C LYS A 387 -11.32 19.82 -1.64
N VAL A 388 -10.51 19.44 -2.63
CA VAL A 388 -10.20 18.05 -2.97
C VAL A 388 -8.68 17.89 -3.00
N LEU A 389 -8.13 17.06 -2.12
CA LEU A 389 -6.72 16.70 -2.16
C LEU A 389 -6.57 15.38 -2.90
N VAL A 390 -5.79 15.39 -3.99
CA VAL A 390 -5.37 14.19 -4.71
C VAL A 390 -3.92 13.88 -4.35
N ALA A 391 -3.66 12.70 -3.80
CA ALA A 391 -2.33 12.22 -3.48
C ALA A 391 -1.92 11.03 -4.37
N GLY A 392 -0.69 11.03 -4.85
CA GLY A 392 -0.16 10.00 -5.75
C GLY A 392 1.37 9.97 -5.80
N ASP A 393 1.92 9.06 -6.58
CA ASP A 393 3.37 8.87 -6.73
C ASP A 393 3.80 8.62 -8.19
N THR A 394 2.87 8.16 -9.04
CA THR A 394 3.14 7.75 -10.41
C THR A 394 2.26 8.47 -11.43
N THR A 395 2.56 8.28 -12.72
CA THR A 395 1.71 8.77 -13.82
C THR A 395 0.32 8.13 -13.83
N SER A 396 0.15 6.98 -13.17
CA SER A 396 -1.15 6.29 -13.03
C SER A 396 -2.16 7.08 -12.20
N ASP A 397 -1.70 8.05 -11.42
CA ASP A 397 -2.51 8.90 -10.55
C ASP A 397 -2.97 10.20 -11.22
N LEU A 398 -2.33 10.58 -12.32
CA LEU A 398 -2.69 11.78 -13.08
C LEU A 398 -4.16 11.78 -13.53
N PRO A 399 -4.78 10.66 -13.94
CA PRO A 399 -6.22 10.63 -14.24
C PRO A 399 -7.12 11.01 -13.05
N MET A 400 -6.75 10.67 -11.80
CA MET A 400 -7.49 11.14 -10.62
C MET A 400 -7.45 12.66 -10.51
N LEU A 401 -6.25 13.23 -10.69
CA LEU A 401 -6.01 14.66 -10.62
C LEU A 401 -6.72 15.41 -11.75
N GLN A 402 -6.61 14.91 -12.99
CA GLN A 402 -7.27 15.49 -14.16
C GLN A 402 -8.79 15.50 -14.02
N HIS A 403 -9.37 14.39 -13.56
CA HIS A 403 -10.81 14.33 -13.31
C HIS A 403 -11.23 15.33 -12.22
N ALA A 404 -10.50 15.38 -11.10
CA ALA A 404 -10.78 16.33 -10.03
C ALA A 404 -10.70 17.79 -10.50
N VAL A 405 -9.63 18.17 -11.21
CA VAL A 405 -9.46 19.54 -11.74
C VAL A 405 -10.54 19.89 -12.75
N SER A 406 -10.96 18.93 -13.59
CA SER A 406 -12.02 19.18 -14.58
C SER A 406 -13.37 19.55 -13.94
N GLU A 407 -13.66 19.01 -12.75
CA GLU A 407 -14.89 19.31 -12.01
C GLU A 407 -14.73 20.46 -11.02
N ASN A 408 -13.54 20.68 -10.45
CA ASN A 408 -13.26 21.68 -9.43
C ASN A 408 -11.88 22.36 -9.64
N PRO A 409 -11.74 23.23 -10.66
CA PRO A 409 -10.44 23.75 -11.09
C PRO A 409 -9.70 24.55 -10.01
N ASP A 410 -10.43 25.28 -9.17
CA ASP A 410 -9.86 26.16 -8.13
C ASP A 410 -9.71 25.47 -6.77
N GLY A 411 -10.47 24.41 -6.50
CA GLY A 411 -10.52 23.73 -5.19
C GLY A 411 -9.62 22.50 -5.08
N VAL A 412 -8.93 22.10 -6.15
CA VAL A 412 -8.08 20.90 -6.15
C VAL A 412 -6.67 21.23 -5.67
N MET A 413 -6.16 20.39 -4.79
CA MET A 413 -4.79 20.39 -4.28
C MET A 413 -4.13 19.05 -4.63
N ALA A 414 -2.83 19.05 -4.92
CA ALA A 414 -2.08 17.86 -5.29
C ALA A 414 -0.90 17.63 -4.33
N LEU A 415 -0.78 16.42 -3.78
CA LEU A 415 0.39 16.00 -2.99
C LEU A 415 1.03 14.80 -3.66
N PHE A 416 2.26 14.94 -4.17
CA PHE A 416 2.94 13.85 -4.87
C PHE A 416 4.22 13.40 -4.16
N VAL A 417 4.37 12.09 -4.02
CA VAL A 417 5.46 11.44 -3.28
C VAL A 417 6.50 10.88 -4.25
N GLY A 418 7.79 11.13 -4.01
CA GLY A 418 8.89 10.54 -4.78
C GLY A 418 8.90 10.91 -6.27
N ALA A 419 8.09 11.89 -6.70
CA ALA A 419 7.90 12.23 -8.10
C ALA A 419 9.18 12.81 -8.73
N GLY A 420 9.62 12.21 -9.84
CA GLY A 420 10.70 12.76 -10.68
C GLY A 420 10.26 14.00 -11.46
N GLU A 421 11.21 14.72 -12.07
CA GLU A 421 10.98 16.03 -12.72
C GLU A 421 9.81 16.02 -13.72
N SER A 422 9.75 15.03 -14.63
CA SER A 422 8.67 14.92 -15.62
C SER A 422 7.28 14.74 -15.00
N LEU A 423 7.17 14.01 -13.89
CA LEU A 423 5.90 13.85 -13.19
C LEU A 423 5.52 15.13 -12.46
N ARG A 424 6.49 15.81 -11.82
CA ARG A 424 6.26 17.12 -11.17
C ARG A 424 5.74 18.16 -12.16
N GLU A 425 6.37 18.27 -13.33
CA GLU A 425 5.93 19.16 -14.41
C GLU A 425 4.50 18.83 -14.87
N SER A 426 4.16 17.55 -14.98
CA SER A 426 2.82 17.11 -15.38
C SER A 426 1.77 17.50 -14.34
N VAL A 427 2.06 17.28 -13.05
CA VAL A 427 1.17 17.66 -11.93
C VAL A 427 0.96 19.17 -11.89
N GLN A 428 2.04 19.95 -11.98
CA GLN A 428 1.97 21.42 -11.99
C GLN A 428 1.19 21.95 -13.19
N SER A 429 1.37 21.36 -14.38
CA SER A 429 0.64 21.71 -15.60
C SER A 429 -0.87 21.45 -15.46
N ILE A 430 -1.27 20.35 -14.82
CA ILE A 430 -2.68 20.01 -14.61
C ILE A 430 -3.32 20.95 -13.59
N VAL A 431 -2.65 21.25 -12.47
CA VAL A 431 -3.21 22.09 -11.39
C VAL A 431 -3.20 23.58 -11.79
N GLY A 432 -2.15 24.04 -12.48
CA GLY A 432 -2.00 25.41 -12.96
C GLY A 432 -1.59 26.44 -11.91
N ASP A 433 -1.56 26.08 -10.62
CA ASP A 433 -1.16 26.93 -9.51
C ASP A 433 -0.20 26.17 -8.58
N GLU A 434 1.04 26.62 -8.52
CA GLU A 434 2.10 25.99 -7.72
C GLU A 434 1.79 26.00 -6.22
N SER A 435 1.00 26.95 -5.73
CA SER A 435 0.63 27.02 -4.30
C SER A 435 -0.30 25.88 -3.87
N ARG A 436 -0.95 25.22 -4.83
CA ARG A 436 -1.83 24.06 -4.62
C ARG A 436 -1.13 22.73 -4.88
N VAL A 437 0.20 22.74 -5.01
CA VAL A 437 1.00 21.52 -5.23
C VAL A 437 2.04 21.37 -4.13
N CYS A 438 2.12 20.17 -3.56
CA CYS A 438 3.13 19.77 -2.59
C CYS A 438 3.87 18.53 -3.11
N PHE A 439 5.20 18.54 -3.03
CA PHE A 439 6.03 17.39 -3.37
C PHE A 439 6.86 16.98 -2.15
N VAL A 440 6.80 15.70 -1.81
CA VAL A 440 7.60 15.11 -0.72
C VAL A 440 8.34 13.89 -1.24
N SER A 441 9.38 13.47 -0.54
CA SER A 441 10.27 12.39 -1.00
C SER A 441 9.83 11.01 -0.52
N CYS A 442 9.07 10.92 0.58
CA CYS A 442 8.54 9.65 1.08
C CYS A 442 7.21 9.82 1.85
N PRO A 443 6.39 8.74 1.95
CA PRO A 443 5.12 8.73 2.69
C PRO A 443 5.24 9.15 4.15
N ASP A 444 6.38 8.89 4.79
CA ASP A 444 6.62 9.25 6.19
C ASP A 444 6.49 10.76 6.47
N VAL A 445 6.83 11.62 5.49
CA VAL A 445 6.64 13.07 5.62
C VAL A 445 5.15 13.39 5.70
N VAL A 446 4.32 12.72 4.90
CA VAL A 446 2.86 12.87 4.91
C VAL A 446 2.29 12.43 6.26
N HIS A 447 2.73 11.27 6.77
CA HIS A 447 2.27 10.74 8.06
C HIS A 447 2.66 11.64 9.23
N ALA A 448 3.88 12.19 9.24
CA ALA A 448 4.31 13.17 10.23
C ALA A 448 3.51 14.47 10.12
N ALA A 449 3.20 14.92 8.91
CA ALA A 449 2.39 16.12 8.69
C ALA A 449 0.94 15.92 9.17
N PHE A 450 0.32 14.75 8.92
CA PHE A 450 -0.97 14.40 9.52
C PHE A 450 -0.92 14.46 11.05
N ALA A 451 0.13 13.94 11.68
CA ALA A 451 0.29 14.00 13.13
C ALA A 451 0.41 15.43 13.66
N ARG A 452 1.17 16.31 13.00
CA ARG A 452 1.28 17.73 13.39
C ARG A 452 -0.05 18.47 13.22
N VAL A 453 -0.79 18.23 12.13
CA VAL A 453 -2.11 18.83 11.91
C VAL A 453 -3.13 18.36 12.97
N LEU A 454 -3.10 17.07 13.34
CA LEU A 454 -3.92 16.53 14.42
C LEU A 454 -3.62 17.19 15.76
N ALA A 455 -2.34 17.33 16.11
CA ALA A 455 -1.91 17.94 17.36
C ALA A 455 -2.29 19.43 17.46
N ALA A 456 -2.06 20.20 16.40
CA ALA A 456 -2.31 21.64 16.40
C ALA A 456 -3.81 22.02 16.45
N LYS A 457 -4.72 21.16 16.00
CA LYS A 457 -6.17 21.44 16.12
C LYS A 457 -6.68 21.34 17.55
N VAL A 458 -6.08 20.50 18.39
CA VAL A 458 -6.42 20.43 19.83
C VAL A 458 -6.14 21.77 20.53
N GLU A 459 -5.18 22.57 20.02
CA GLU A 459 -4.90 23.89 20.60
C GLU A 459 -5.91 24.97 20.19
N LEU A 460 -6.76 24.69 19.19
CA LEU A 460 -7.73 25.63 18.62
C LEU A 460 -9.18 25.39 19.09
N ASP A 461 -9.49 24.18 19.56
CA ASP A 461 -10.76 23.80 20.21
C ASP A 461 -10.65 23.93 21.75
#